data_AF-A0A1Q5XDV4-F1
#
_entry.id   AF-A0A1Q5XDV4-F1
#
_cell.length_a   1.000
_cell.length_b   1.000
_cell.length_c   1.000
_cell.angle_alpha   90.00
_cell.angle_beta   90.00
_cell.angle_gamma   90.00
#
_symmetry.space_group_name_H-M   'P 1'
#
loop_
_entity.id
_entity.type
_entity.pdbx_description
1 polymer ?
#
loop_
_entity_poly.entity_id
_entity_poly.type
_entity_poly.pdbx_seq_one_letter_code
_entity_poly.pdbx_strand_id
1 'polypeptide(L)'
;MYIASDWKDYEVIDTGGGEKLERWGDIILRRPDPQIIWPLANETAKWRDVHGHYHRSSAGGGQWEMKKTIPDDWKISYGKLNFHLRPTNFKHTGLFPEQAANWRWMMDKIAEAGRPISVLNLFAYTGGATVAAASAGASVVHVDAAKGMVQWAKENVQLSGLAERPVRFITDDVFKFVQREQRRGSKYDAIIMDPPSYGRGPGGEMWKLEASLYPFLESCMEIMSDRPLFMLINSYTTGISPTVLRNMLSMTMGKRYGGKLTSGEIGLPITASGMNLPCGILGRWEA
;
A
#
# COMPACT_ATOMS: atom_id res chain seq x y z
N MET A 1 -9.60 -7.16 -12.30
CA MET A 1 -8.46 -7.01 -11.37
C MET A 1 -7.54 -5.92 -11.91
N TYR A 2 -6.94 -5.12 -11.04
CA TYR A 2 -5.90 -4.13 -11.37
C TYR A 2 -4.53 -4.77 -11.17
N ILE A 3 -3.75 -4.89 -12.24
CA ILE A 3 -2.47 -5.61 -12.23
C ILE A 3 -1.31 -4.64 -12.27
N ALA A 4 -0.32 -4.84 -11.39
CA ALA A 4 0.96 -4.15 -11.47
C ALA A 4 1.94 -4.92 -12.38
N SER A 5 1.82 -4.70 -13.69
CA SER A 5 2.60 -5.39 -14.73
C SER A 5 3.95 -4.75 -15.05
N ASP A 6 4.18 -3.50 -14.64
CA ASP A 6 5.25 -2.67 -15.22
C ASP A 6 6.55 -2.70 -14.38
N TRP A 7 6.71 -3.72 -13.54
CA TRP A 7 7.91 -3.90 -12.71
C TRP A 7 9.07 -4.47 -13.52
N LYS A 8 10.27 -3.92 -13.30
CA LYS A 8 11.54 -4.47 -13.79
C LYS A 8 12.33 -5.12 -12.65
N ASP A 9 12.42 -4.40 -11.54
CA ASP A 9 13.18 -4.81 -10.35
C ASP A 9 12.37 -5.72 -9.40
N TYR A 10 11.13 -6.04 -9.73
CA TYR A 10 10.31 -6.96 -8.94
C TYR A 10 9.57 -7.94 -9.84
N GLU A 11 9.41 -9.18 -9.37
CA GLU A 11 8.71 -10.23 -10.11
C GLU A 11 8.15 -11.29 -9.15
N VAL A 12 6.92 -11.73 -9.38
CA VAL A 12 6.42 -13.01 -8.85
C VAL A 12 6.74 -14.08 -9.89
N ILE A 13 7.80 -14.84 -9.64
CA ILE A 13 8.30 -15.85 -10.58
C ILE A 13 7.30 -17.01 -10.67
N ASP A 14 6.91 -17.54 -9.51
CA ASP A 14 6.08 -18.74 -9.42
C ASP A 14 5.32 -18.77 -8.09
N THR A 15 4.27 -19.58 -8.02
CA THR A 15 3.38 -19.72 -6.86
C THR A 15 2.87 -21.15 -6.73
N GLY A 16 2.76 -21.64 -5.49
CA GLY A 16 2.12 -22.91 -5.20
C GLY A 16 2.40 -23.36 -3.78
N GLY A 17 1.58 -24.28 -3.26
CA GLY A 17 1.81 -24.90 -1.95
C GLY A 17 1.77 -23.90 -0.79
N GLY A 18 0.96 -22.84 -0.89
CA GLY A 18 0.90 -21.77 0.14
C GLY A 18 1.97 -20.70 0.02
N GLU A 19 2.81 -20.73 -1.01
CA GLU A 19 3.99 -19.88 -1.10
C GLU A 19 4.17 -19.25 -2.48
N LYS A 20 4.93 -18.16 -2.50
CA LYS A 20 5.38 -17.47 -3.70
C LYS A 20 6.89 -17.38 -3.73
N LEU A 21 7.43 -17.52 -4.93
CA LEU A 21 8.82 -17.28 -5.28
C LEU A 21 8.92 -15.93 -5.95
N GLU A 22 9.70 -15.02 -5.38
CA GLU A 22 9.76 -13.62 -5.79
C GLU A 22 11.20 -13.16 -6.01
N ARG A 23 11.39 -12.28 -7.00
CA ARG A 23 12.63 -11.57 -7.23
C ARG A 23 12.48 -10.09 -6.84
N TRP A 24 13.50 -9.56 -6.18
CA TRP A 24 13.63 -8.19 -5.71
C TRP A 24 15.02 -7.68 -6.08
N GLY A 25 15.17 -7.11 -7.27
CA GLY A 25 16.47 -6.83 -7.89
C GLY A 25 17.19 -8.16 -8.17
N ASP A 26 18.33 -8.36 -7.52
CA ASP A 26 19.13 -9.58 -7.59
C ASP A 26 18.77 -10.60 -6.49
N ILE A 27 17.88 -10.22 -5.55
CA ILE A 27 17.53 -11.05 -4.40
C ILE A 27 16.29 -11.90 -4.70
N ILE A 28 16.40 -13.19 -4.47
CA ILE A 28 15.31 -14.16 -4.61
C ILE A 28 14.80 -14.57 -3.23
N LEU A 29 13.52 -14.36 -2.97
CA LEU A 29 12.87 -14.68 -1.70
C LEU A 29 11.72 -15.67 -1.90
N ARG A 30 11.58 -16.60 -0.95
CA ARG A 30 10.42 -17.49 -0.83
C ARG A 30 9.58 -17.05 0.36
N ARG A 31 8.30 -16.78 0.15
CA ARG A 31 7.41 -16.26 1.20
C ARG A 31 6.03 -16.91 1.17
N PRO A 32 5.37 -17.05 2.33
CA PRO A 32 4.02 -17.57 2.41
C PRO A 32 2.99 -16.53 2.00
N ASP A 33 1.96 -16.97 1.30
CA ASP A 33 0.80 -16.17 0.95
C ASP A 33 -0.50 -16.99 1.12
N PRO A 34 -1.41 -16.58 2.01
CA PRO A 34 -2.62 -17.36 2.31
C PRO A 34 -3.60 -17.46 1.13
N GLN A 35 -3.45 -16.63 0.09
CA GLN A 35 -4.29 -16.72 -1.11
C GLN A 35 -3.88 -17.88 -2.04
N ILE A 36 -2.67 -18.43 -1.86
CA ILE A 36 -2.10 -19.48 -2.70
C ILE A 36 -2.56 -20.84 -2.17
N ILE A 37 -3.74 -21.28 -2.57
CA ILE A 37 -4.34 -22.55 -2.12
C ILE A 37 -4.17 -23.70 -3.12
N TRP A 38 -3.58 -23.44 -4.28
CA TRP A 38 -3.28 -24.45 -5.29
C TRP A 38 -1.96 -25.19 -4.97
N PRO A 39 -1.81 -26.45 -5.44
CA PRO A 39 -0.59 -27.21 -5.21
C PRO A 39 0.61 -26.60 -5.93
N LEU A 40 1.80 -26.80 -5.38
CA LEU A 40 3.04 -26.57 -6.10
C LEU A 40 3.23 -27.70 -7.12
N ALA A 41 3.21 -27.37 -8.41
CA ALA A 41 3.28 -28.38 -9.48
C ALA A 41 4.60 -29.17 -9.44
N ASN A 42 5.72 -28.48 -9.26
CA ASN A 42 7.03 -29.10 -9.05
C ASN A 42 7.95 -28.15 -8.28
N GLU A 43 8.60 -28.64 -7.23
CA GLU A 43 9.63 -27.88 -6.54
C GLU A 43 10.94 -27.94 -7.35
N THR A 44 11.12 -26.97 -8.24
CA THR A 44 12.32 -26.90 -9.09
C THR A 44 13.55 -26.41 -8.31
N ALA A 45 14.73 -26.42 -8.94
CA ALA A 45 15.95 -25.87 -8.34
C ALA A 45 15.78 -24.39 -7.92
N LYS A 46 14.98 -23.60 -8.65
CA LYS A 46 14.71 -22.18 -8.34
C LYS A 46 13.99 -22.00 -7.00
N TRP A 47 13.13 -22.94 -6.60
CA TRP A 47 12.42 -22.92 -5.31
C TRP A 47 13.32 -23.25 -4.12
N ARG A 48 14.44 -23.94 -4.38
CA ARG A 48 15.45 -24.29 -3.36
C ARG A 48 16.57 -23.27 -3.28
N ASP A 49 17.00 -22.73 -4.42
CA ASP A 49 18.12 -21.80 -4.56
C ASP A 49 17.72 -20.33 -4.32
N VAL A 50 17.11 -20.08 -3.16
CA VAL A 50 16.68 -18.73 -2.75
C VAL A 50 17.71 -18.09 -1.82
N HIS A 51 17.69 -16.77 -1.72
CA HIS A 51 18.51 -16.05 -0.75
C HIS A 51 17.92 -16.14 0.66
N GLY A 52 16.59 -16.02 0.76
CA GLY A 52 15.87 -16.10 2.03
C GLY A 52 14.51 -16.78 1.90
N HIS A 53 14.14 -17.53 2.93
CA HIS A 53 12.83 -18.17 3.06
C HIS A 53 12.19 -17.72 4.38
N TYR A 54 11.02 -17.09 4.31
CA TYR A 54 10.26 -16.75 5.51
C TYR A 54 9.36 -17.92 5.96
N HIS A 55 9.58 -18.41 7.16
CA HIS A 55 8.76 -19.46 7.77
C HIS A 55 7.73 -18.85 8.73
N ARG A 56 6.44 -19.09 8.48
CA ARG A 56 5.36 -18.65 9.38
C ARG A 56 5.28 -19.55 10.61
N SER A 57 5.09 -18.95 11.79
CA SER A 57 4.77 -19.69 13.01
C SER A 57 3.27 -19.85 13.18
N SER A 58 2.82 -21.03 13.63
CA SER A 58 1.41 -21.27 13.99
C SER A 58 0.95 -20.46 15.20
N ALA A 59 1.87 -20.03 16.07
CA ALA A 59 1.60 -19.15 17.20
C ALA A 59 1.56 -17.65 16.83
N GLY A 60 1.70 -17.31 15.55
CA GLY A 60 1.82 -15.94 15.06
C GLY A 60 3.26 -15.49 14.85
N GLY A 61 3.46 -14.56 13.91
CA GLY A 61 4.80 -14.13 13.49
C GLY A 61 5.50 -15.14 12.56
N GLY A 62 6.81 -15.27 12.71
CA GLY A 62 7.66 -16.15 11.90
C GLY A 62 9.11 -15.71 11.94
N GLN A 63 9.94 -16.34 11.10
CA GLN A 63 11.36 -16.06 11.04
C GLN A 63 11.91 -16.23 9.62
N TRP A 64 12.98 -15.48 9.31
CA TRP A 64 13.73 -15.66 8.09
C TRP A 64 14.81 -16.72 8.27
N GLU A 65 14.84 -17.68 7.35
CA GLU A 65 16.00 -18.53 7.09
C GLU A 65 16.78 -17.92 5.92
N MET A 66 17.95 -17.35 6.20
CA MET A 66 18.84 -16.83 5.15
C MET A 66 19.78 -17.93 4.68
N LYS A 67 19.66 -18.31 3.41
CA LYS A 67 20.47 -19.34 2.76
C LYS A 67 21.69 -18.78 2.04
N LYS A 68 21.64 -17.49 1.71
CA LYS A 68 22.74 -16.72 1.11
C LYS A 68 22.88 -15.40 1.86
N THR A 69 24.08 -14.84 1.89
CA THR A 69 24.28 -13.48 2.40
C THR A 69 23.54 -12.49 1.51
N ILE A 70 22.78 -11.60 2.13
CA ILE A 70 22.14 -10.46 1.48
C ILE A 70 22.56 -9.18 2.19
N PRO A 71 22.52 -8.02 1.51
CA PRO A 71 22.67 -6.73 2.17
C PRO A 71 21.62 -6.52 3.27
N ASP A 72 21.97 -5.77 4.31
CA ASP A 72 21.04 -5.38 5.39
C ASP A 72 19.87 -4.55 4.85
N ASP A 73 20.16 -3.70 3.85
CA ASP A 73 19.18 -3.01 3.04
C ASP A 73 19.59 -3.04 1.56
N TRP A 74 18.60 -3.08 0.67
CA TRP A 74 18.82 -2.98 -0.77
C TRP A 74 17.75 -2.13 -1.44
N LYS A 75 18.04 -1.69 -2.66
CA LYS A 75 17.17 -0.81 -3.43
C LYS A 75 16.45 -1.55 -4.55
N ILE A 76 15.19 -1.19 -4.79
CA ILE A 76 14.46 -1.49 -6.03
C ILE A 76 13.85 -0.23 -6.62
N SER A 77 13.52 -0.28 -7.92
CA SER A 77 12.97 0.86 -8.65
C SER A 77 11.66 0.50 -9.36
N TYR A 78 10.72 1.45 -9.37
CA TYR A 78 9.52 1.46 -10.21
C TYR A 78 9.51 2.72 -11.06
N GLY A 79 9.92 2.60 -12.32
CA GLY A 79 10.17 3.77 -13.17
C GLY A 79 11.21 4.69 -12.52
N LYS A 80 10.80 5.92 -12.16
CA LYS A 80 11.65 6.90 -11.47
C LYS A 80 11.61 6.81 -9.94
N LEU A 81 10.73 5.99 -9.38
CA LEU A 81 10.56 5.84 -7.93
C LEU A 81 11.53 4.79 -7.40
N ASN A 82 12.11 5.05 -6.24
CA ASN A 82 13.15 4.21 -5.65
C ASN A 82 12.80 3.91 -4.19
N PHE A 83 12.96 2.65 -3.78
CA PHE A 83 12.57 2.18 -2.45
C PHE A 83 13.67 1.35 -1.80
N HIS A 84 13.94 1.62 -0.53
CA HIS A 84 14.71 0.73 0.34
C HIS A 84 13.85 -0.46 0.76
N LEU A 85 14.44 -1.63 0.69
CA LEU A 85 13.91 -2.90 1.18
C LEU A 85 14.86 -3.46 2.23
N ARG A 86 14.28 -4.18 3.19
CA ARG A 86 15.01 -4.97 4.17
C ARG A 86 14.10 -6.06 4.72
N PRO A 87 14.63 -7.23 5.09
CA PRO A 87 13.83 -8.24 5.76
C PRO A 87 13.39 -7.67 7.11
N THR A 88 12.10 -7.78 7.42
CA THR A 88 11.58 -7.40 8.75
C THR A 88 11.45 -8.63 9.63
N ASN A 89 11.12 -8.44 10.91
CA ASN A 89 10.71 -9.56 11.78
C ASN A 89 9.39 -10.22 11.33
N PHE A 90 8.74 -9.68 10.30
CA PHE A 90 7.56 -10.22 9.66
C PHE A 90 7.86 -10.60 8.21
N LYS A 91 6.88 -11.20 7.53
CA LYS A 91 7.02 -11.56 6.11
C LYS A 91 7.23 -10.36 5.17
N HIS A 92 6.99 -9.13 5.62
CA HIS A 92 7.09 -7.93 4.78
C HIS A 92 8.55 -7.53 4.55
N THR A 93 8.81 -6.97 3.37
CA THR A 93 10.13 -6.49 2.92
C THR A 93 10.23 -4.96 2.85
N GLY A 94 9.16 -4.25 3.23
CA GLY A 94 9.10 -2.78 3.19
C GLY A 94 8.34 -2.21 2.01
N LEU A 95 7.79 -3.01 1.10
CA LEU A 95 6.98 -2.55 -0.02
C LEU A 95 5.89 -3.56 -0.41
N PHE A 96 4.80 -3.05 -0.95
CA PHE A 96 3.69 -3.80 -1.54
C PHE A 96 3.64 -3.52 -3.06
N PRO A 97 4.34 -4.31 -3.90
CA PRO A 97 4.53 -4.01 -5.32
C PRO A 97 3.23 -3.94 -6.13
N GLU A 98 2.19 -4.65 -5.69
CA GLU A 98 0.84 -4.60 -6.27
C GLU A 98 0.28 -3.18 -6.29
N GLN A 99 0.65 -2.35 -5.32
CA GLN A 99 0.19 -0.96 -5.21
C GLN A 99 0.71 -0.06 -6.33
N ALA A 100 1.68 -0.50 -7.15
CA ALA A 100 2.08 0.22 -8.34
C ALA A 100 0.91 0.49 -9.31
N ALA A 101 -0.10 -0.40 -9.35
CA ALA A 101 -1.32 -0.16 -10.12
C ALA A 101 -2.16 1.03 -9.59
N ASN A 102 -2.09 1.32 -8.29
CA ASN A 102 -2.66 2.54 -7.68
C ASN A 102 -1.74 3.75 -7.89
N TRP A 103 -0.43 3.57 -7.74
CA TRP A 103 0.54 4.65 -7.91
C TRP A 103 0.48 5.24 -9.31
N ARG A 104 0.44 4.41 -10.36
CA ARG A 104 0.29 4.88 -11.74
C ARG A 104 -0.97 5.73 -11.90
N TRP A 105 -2.12 5.17 -11.52
CA TRP A 105 -3.41 5.87 -11.61
C TRP A 105 -3.41 7.21 -10.89
N MET A 106 -2.92 7.29 -9.65
CA MET A 106 -2.95 8.55 -8.91
C MET A 106 -1.90 9.54 -9.40
N MET A 107 -0.74 9.09 -9.89
CA MET A 107 0.26 9.95 -10.51
C MET A 107 -0.31 10.63 -11.76
N ASP A 108 -1.02 9.87 -12.61
CA ASP A 108 -1.69 10.42 -13.80
C ASP A 108 -2.72 11.48 -13.40
N LYS A 109 -3.57 11.18 -12.40
CA LYS A 109 -4.56 12.15 -11.89
C LYS A 109 -3.94 13.44 -11.35
N ILE A 110 -2.86 13.32 -10.59
CA ILE A 110 -2.17 14.49 -10.01
C ILE A 110 -1.53 15.32 -11.12
N ALA A 111 -0.86 14.68 -12.09
CA ALA A 111 -0.20 15.36 -13.19
C ALA A 111 -1.19 16.07 -14.12
N GLU A 112 -2.36 15.46 -14.38
CA GLU A 112 -3.39 15.99 -15.27
C GLU A 112 -4.29 17.06 -14.61
N ALA A 113 -4.20 17.25 -13.29
CA ALA A 113 -5.13 18.12 -12.57
C ALA A 113 -5.07 19.60 -12.97
N GLY A 114 -3.96 20.05 -13.58
CA GLY A 114 -3.78 21.45 -14.02
C GLY A 114 -3.74 22.49 -12.90
N ARG A 115 -3.61 22.05 -11.64
CA ARG A 115 -3.54 22.89 -10.45
C ARG A 115 -2.72 22.20 -9.35
N PRO A 116 -2.24 22.93 -8.32
CA PRO A 116 -1.64 22.30 -7.15
C PRO A 116 -2.62 21.35 -6.46
N ILE A 117 -2.10 20.18 -6.05
CA ILE A 117 -2.86 19.11 -5.38
C ILE A 117 -2.26 18.81 -4.01
N SER A 118 -3.10 18.85 -2.98
CA SER A 118 -2.77 18.42 -1.62
C SER A 118 -3.30 17.02 -1.34
N VAL A 119 -2.39 16.09 -1.01
CA VAL A 119 -2.68 14.68 -0.74
C VAL A 119 -2.47 14.37 0.74
N LEU A 120 -3.44 13.71 1.36
CA LEU A 120 -3.30 13.08 2.67
C LEU A 120 -3.17 11.55 2.50
N ASN A 121 -2.06 10.98 2.95
CA ASN A 121 -1.82 9.55 2.96
C ASN A 121 -1.90 9.01 4.39
N LEU A 122 -2.87 8.14 4.66
CA LEU A 122 -3.20 7.60 5.98
C LEU A 122 -2.83 6.12 6.05
N PHE A 123 -2.33 5.68 7.21
CA PHE A 123 -1.76 4.34 7.37
C PHE A 123 -0.61 4.10 6.37
N ALA A 124 0.22 5.13 6.22
CA ALA A 124 1.05 5.32 5.05
C ALA A 124 2.28 4.40 4.95
N TYR A 125 2.57 3.64 6.01
CA TYR A 125 3.64 2.66 6.09
C TYR A 125 4.99 3.26 5.64
N THR A 126 5.73 2.58 4.76
CA THR A 126 7.04 3.01 4.23
C THR A 126 6.92 4.05 3.11
N GLY A 127 5.73 4.58 2.84
CA GLY A 127 5.54 5.75 1.99
C GLY A 127 5.53 5.49 0.49
N GLY A 128 5.23 4.28 0.01
CA GLY A 128 5.12 3.98 -1.42
C GLY A 128 4.21 4.97 -2.18
N ALA A 129 2.98 5.15 -1.67
CA ALA A 129 2.05 6.14 -2.21
C ALA A 129 2.52 7.59 -2.00
N THR A 130 3.17 7.90 -0.87
CA THR A 130 3.74 9.23 -0.62
C THR A 130 4.78 9.62 -1.67
N VAL A 131 5.71 8.70 -1.98
CA VAL A 131 6.73 8.88 -3.01
C VAL A 131 6.09 9.09 -4.38
N ALA A 132 5.13 8.24 -4.76
CA ALA A 132 4.43 8.35 -6.03
C ALA A 132 3.70 9.71 -6.17
N ALA A 133 2.90 10.10 -5.18
CA ALA A 133 2.16 11.37 -5.20
C ALA A 133 3.09 12.60 -5.26
N ALA A 134 4.15 12.62 -4.44
CA ALA A 134 5.14 13.70 -4.45
C ALA A 134 5.88 13.78 -5.80
N SER A 135 6.17 12.63 -6.42
CA SER A 135 6.83 12.56 -7.72
C SER A 135 5.98 13.10 -8.88
N ALA A 136 4.65 13.09 -8.73
CA ALA A 136 3.69 13.68 -9.67
C ALA A 136 3.45 15.17 -9.41
N GLY A 137 4.01 15.72 -8.33
CA GLY A 137 3.97 17.15 -8.03
C GLY A 137 3.03 17.58 -6.92
N ALA A 138 2.38 16.64 -6.23
CA ALA A 138 1.53 16.97 -5.09
C ALA A 138 2.35 17.40 -3.85
N SER A 139 1.75 18.24 -3.01
CA SER A 139 2.14 18.34 -1.60
C SER A 139 1.50 17.22 -0.82
N VAL A 140 2.26 16.53 0.02
CA VAL A 140 1.80 15.30 0.67
C VAL A 140 1.92 15.41 2.19
N VAL A 141 0.88 15.02 2.90
CA VAL A 141 0.94 14.73 4.33
C VAL A 141 0.94 13.22 4.51
N HIS A 142 2.03 12.69 5.04
CA HIS A 142 2.23 11.28 5.34
C HIS A 142 1.94 11.03 6.82
N VAL A 143 1.02 10.13 7.14
CA VAL A 143 0.63 9.81 8.53
C VAL A 143 0.71 8.31 8.78
N ASP A 144 1.50 7.94 9.77
CA ASP A 144 1.57 6.57 10.28
C ASP A 144 1.88 6.59 11.79
N ALA A 145 1.36 5.61 12.54
CA ALA A 145 1.57 5.54 13.99
C ALA A 145 2.98 5.03 14.34
N ALA A 146 3.64 4.29 13.45
CA ALA A 146 4.94 3.68 13.70
C ALA A 146 6.08 4.63 13.29
N LYS A 147 6.80 5.17 14.29
CA LYS A 147 7.96 6.07 14.08
C LYS A 147 8.99 5.51 13.09
N GLY A 148 9.27 4.21 13.18
CA GLY A 148 10.20 3.53 12.26
C GLY A 148 9.72 3.52 10.81
N MET A 149 8.41 3.37 10.57
CA MET A 149 7.84 3.39 9.21
C MET A 149 7.85 4.80 8.64
N VAL A 150 7.52 5.81 9.46
CA VAL A 150 7.64 7.22 9.07
C VAL A 150 9.07 7.59 8.71
N GLN A 151 10.07 7.09 9.46
CA GLN A 151 11.48 7.32 9.15
C GLN A 151 11.88 6.64 7.84
N TRP A 152 11.45 5.40 7.62
CA TRP A 152 11.68 4.69 6.37
C TRP A 152 11.01 5.39 5.17
N ALA A 153 9.83 5.98 5.35
CA ALA A 153 9.19 6.79 4.32
C ALA A 153 10.01 8.03 3.95
N LYS A 154 10.66 8.69 4.93
CA LYS A 154 11.59 9.80 4.66
C LYS A 154 12.78 9.33 3.83
N GLU A 155 13.37 8.19 4.18
CA GLU A 155 14.47 7.57 3.43
C GLU A 155 14.06 7.29 1.98
N ASN A 156 12.85 6.75 1.75
CA ASN A 156 12.35 6.47 0.39
C ASN A 156 12.08 7.75 -0.43
N VAL A 157 11.57 8.81 0.19
CA VAL A 157 11.39 10.12 -0.45
C VAL A 157 12.74 10.72 -0.85
N GLN A 158 13.73 10.66 0.04
CA GLN A 158 15.09 11.12 -0.26
C GLN A 158 15.74 10.27 -1.36
N LEU A 159 15.66 8.94 -1.27
CA LEU A 159 16.20 8.01 -2.25
C LEU A 159 15.61 8.21 -3.65
N SER A 160 14.35 8.63 -3.72
CA SER A 160 13.66 8.96 -4.97
C SER A 160 14.02 10.33 -5.54
N GLY A 161 14.95 11.08 -4.93
CA GLY A 161 15.33 12.42 -5.35
C GLY A 161 14.25 13.47 -5.10
N LEU A 162 13.40 13.25 -4.09
CA LEU A 162 12.24 14.10 -3.79
C LEU A 162 12.40 14.87 -2.47
N ALA A 163 13.63 15.02 -1.96
CA ALA A 163 13.91 15.68 -0.68
C ALA A 163 13.36 17.12 -0.60
N GLU A 164 13.40 17.85 -1.72
CA GLU A 164 12.89 19.23 -1.81
C GLU A 164 11.38 19.32 -2.07
N ARG A 165 10.68 18.18 -2.21
CA ARG A 165 9.22 18.19 -2.39
C ARG A 165 8.52 18.45 -1.06
N PRO A 166 7.36 19.14 -1.06
CA PRO A 166 6.63 19.45 0.15
C PRO A 166 5.93 18.21 0.74
N VAL A 167 6.69 17.41 1.49
CA VAL A 167 6.19 16.23 2.22
C VAL A 167 6.28 16.46 3.73
N ARG A 168 5.13 16.48 4.40
CA ARG A 168 5.03 16.56 5.86
C ARG A 168 4.86 15.16 6.44
N PHE A 169 5.82 14.74 7.26
CA PHE A 169 5.82 13.42 7.91
C PHE A 169 5.30 13.53 9.35
N ILE A 170 4.24 12.79 9.65
CA ILE A 170 3.56 12.80 10.94
C ILE A 170 3.59 11.40 11.55
N THR A 171 4.20 11.28 12.73
CA THR A 171 4.08 10.07 13.56
C THR A 171 2.93 10.25 14.54
N ASP A 172 1.74 9.75 14.20
CA ASP A 172 0.57 9.82 15.07
C ASP A 172 -0.50 8.80 14.68
N ASP A 173 -1.44 8.58 15.59
CA ASP A 173 -2.69 7.92 15.30
C ASP A 173 -3.48 8.72 14.24
N VAL A 174 -3.94 8.02 13.20
CA VAL A 174 -4.58 8.66 12.04
C VAL A 174 -5.91 9.31 12.37
N PHE A 175 -6.66 8.79 13.35
CA PHE A 175 -7.94 9.35 13.76
C PHE A 175 -7.76 10.65 14.52
N LYS A 176 -6.86 10.64 15.51
CA LYS A 176 -6.46 11.86 16.22
C LYS A 176 -5.96 12.92 15.25
N PHE A 177 -5.19 12.50 14.23
CA PHE A 177 -4.73 13.39 13.19
C PHE A 177 -5.90 14.01 12.41
N VAL A 178 -6.80 13.21 11.85
CA VAL A 178 -7.97 13.70 11.09
C VAL A 178 -8.83 14.64 11.94
N GLN A 179 -9.11 14.29 13.21
CA GLN A 179 -9.87 15.15 14.12
C GLN A 179 -9.21 16.51 14.37
N ARG A 180 -7.88 16.58 14.44
CA ARG A 180 -7.17 17.85 14.58
C ARG A 180 -7.20 18.66 13.29
N GLU A 181 -7.10 18.01 12.14
CA GLU A 181 -7.23 18.68 10.84
C GLU A 181 -8.64 19.26 10.65
N GLN A 182 -9.69 18.57 11.12
CA GLN A 182 -11.05 19.12 11.19
C GLN A 182 -11.10 20.41 12.04
N ARG A 183 -10.55 20.39 13.26
CA ARG A 183 -10.52 21.56 14.14
C ARG A 183 -9.73 22.73 13.55
N ARG A 184 -8.71 22.44 12.74
CA ARG A 184 -7.90 23.44 12.04
C ARG A 184 -8.56 23.97 10.76
N GLY A 185 -9.61 23.30 10.28
CA GLY A 185 -10.21 23.60 8.97
C GLY A 185 -9.30 23.21 7.79
N SER A 186 -8.32 22.32 7.99
CA SER A 186 -7.45 21.84 6.91
C SER A 186 -8.26 21.10 5.84
N LYS A 187 -7.86 21.24 4.57
CA LYS A 187 -8.52 20.61 3.43
C LYS A 187 -7.53 19.91 2.52
N TYR A 188 -7.96 18.79 1.95
CA TYR A 188 -7.17 17.95 1.05
C TYR A 188 -7.92 17.70 -0.25
N ASP A 189 -7.20 17.73 -1.36
CA ASP A 189 -7.75 17.40 -2.68
C ASP A 189 -7.87 15.89 -2.86
N ALA A 190 -6.99 15.13 -2.21
CA ALA A 190 -7.02 13.68 -2.29
C ALA A 190 -6.68 13.02 -0.96
N ILE A 191 -7.34 11.89 -0.69
CA ILE A 191 -7.06 11.02 0.45
C ILE A 191 -6.75 9.61 -0.04
N ILE A 192 -5.67 9.04 0.47
CA ILE A 192 -5.27 7.65 0.30
C ILE A 192 -5.30 7.01 1.68
N MET A 193 -5.86 5.80 1.79
CA MET A 193 -5.84 5.06 3.06
C MET A 193 -5.68 3.57 2.85
N ASP A 194 -4.78 2.99 3.64
CA ASP A 194 -4.46 1.55 3.67
C ASP A 194 -4.71 0.97 5.08
N PRO A 195 -5.93 1.05 5.61
CA PRO A 195 -6.22 0.63 6.98
C PRO A 195 -5.91 -0.86 7.22
N PRO A 196 -5.31 -1.22 8.37
CA PRO A 196 -5.08 -2.61 8.73
C PRO A 196 -6.40 -3.30 9.11
N SER A 197 -6.43 -4.64 9.11
CA SER A 197 -7.62 -5.39 9.59
C SER A 197 -7.89 -5.13 11.07
N TYR A 198 -6.83 -5.11 11.88
CA TYR A 198 -6.88 -4.90 13.32
C TYR A 198 -5.81 -3.90 13.74
N GLY A 199 -6.08 -3.16 14.81
CA GLY A 199 -5.17 -2.17 15.35
C GLY A 199 -5.63 -1.68 16.71
N ARG A 200 -5.00 -0.60 17.18
CA ARG A 200 -5.43 0.13 18.36
C ARG A 200 -5.80 1.54 17.95
N GLY A 201 -6.95 2.01 18.42
CA GLY A 201 -7.42 3.36 18.20
C GLY A 201 -6.81 4.37 19.18
N PRO A 202 -7.17 5.65 19.01
CA PRO A 202 -6.78 6.80 19.83
C PRO A 202 -6.67 6.58 21.34
N GLY A 203 -7.65 5.90 21.94
CA GLY A 203 -7.80 5.68 23.38
C GLY A 203 -7.39 4.27 23.82
N GLY A 204 -6.78 3.49 22.94
CA GLY A 204 -6.44 2.08 23.18
C GLY A 204 -7.58 1.11 22.85
N GLU A 205 -8.72 1.60 22.36
CA GLU A 205 -9.80 0.75 21.85
C GLU A 205 -9.33 -0.11 20.68
N MET A 206 -9.98 -1.25 20.47
CA MET A 206 -9.64 -2.14 19.38
C MET A 206 -10.19 -1.59 18.06
N TRP A 207 -9.31 -1.22 17.13
CA TRP A 207 -9.71 -0.99 15.74
C TRP A 207 -10.04 -2.34 15.10
N LYS A 208 -11.23 -2.42 14.49
CA LYS A 208 -11.64 -3.51 13.60
C LYS A 208 -12.17 -2.88 12.33
N LEU A 209 -11.58 -3.23 11.19
CA LEU A 209 -11.90 -2.59 9.92
C LEU A 209 -13.41 -2.60 9.62
N GLU A 210 -14.09 -3.72 9.90
CA GLU A 210 -15.53 -3.89 9.64
C GLU A 210 -16.42 -2.95 10.47
N ALA A 211 -15.98 -2.58 11.67
CA ALA A 211 -16.75 -1.71 12.57
C ALA A 211 -16.36 -0.23 12.43
N SER A 212 -15.11 0.05 12.04
CA SER A 212 -14.51 1.37 12.21
C SER A 212 -14.26 2.11 10.89
N LEU A 213 -14.21 1.42 9.74
CA LEU A 213 -13.89 2.05 8.46
C LEU A 213 -14.93 3.07 8.00
N TYR A 214 -16.22 2.73 8.06
CA TYR A 214 -17.26 3.65 7.58
C TYR A 214 -17.35 4.94 8.42
N PRO A 215 -17.39 4.90 9.78
CA PRO A 215 -17.33 6.12 10.58
C PRO A 215 -16.05 6.93 10.35
N PHE A 216 -14.91 6.27 10.11
CA PHE A 216 -13.67 6.96 9.80
C PHE A 216 -13.72 7.67 8.43
N LEU A 217 -14.35 7.03 7.45
CA LEU A 217 -14.57 7.62 6.13
C LEU A 217 -15.44 8.88 6.23
N GLU A 218 -16.52 8.84 7.01
CA GLU A 218 -17.36 10.03 7.28
C GLU A 218 -16.54 11.17 7.92
N SER A 219 -15.66 10.85 8.86
CA SER A 219 -14.74 11.83 9.45
C SER A 219 -13.80 12.46 8.40
N CYS A 220 -13.31 11.66 7.46
CA CYS A 220 -12.47 12.16 6.37
C CYS A 220 -13.21 13.10 5.42
N MET A 221 -14.54 12.97 5.26
CA MET A 221 -15.33 13.85 4.40
C MET A 221 -15.26 15.32 4.83
N GLU A 222 -15.09 15.59 6.12
CA GLU A 222 -15.00 16.94 6.67
C GLU A 222 -13.69 17.65 6.36
N ILE A 223 -12.66 16.92 5.92
CA ILE A 223 -11.36 17.47 5.52
C ILE A 223 -11.10 17.33 4.01
N MET A 224 -12.11 16.90 3.23
CA MET A 224 -12.06 17.01 1.77
C MET A 224 -12.25 18.47 1.35
N SER A 225 -11.45 18.92 0.37
CA SER A 225 -11.61 20.23 -0.29
C SER A 225 -12.92 20.33 -1.06
N ASP A 226 -13.27 21.53 -1.49
CA ASP A 226 -14.48 21.79 -2.29
C ASP A 226 -14.40 21.23 -3.72
N ARG A 227 -13.18 20.96 -4.21
CA ARG A 227 -12.93 20.40 -5.54
C ARG A 227 -12.03 19.17 -5.45
N PRO A 228 -12.45 18.12 -4.73
CA PRO A 228 -11.58 16.97 -4.52
C PRO A 228 -11.25 16.30 -5.85
N LEU A 229 -10.05 15.72 -5.94
CA LEU A 229 -9.54 15.05 -7.14
C LEU A 229 -9.83 13.55 -7.09
N PHE A 230 -9.49 12.89 -5.98
CA PHE A 230 -9.76 11.47 -5.80
C PHE A 230 -9.79 11.04 -4.33
N MET A 231 -10.36 9.86 -4.07
CA MET A 231 -10.19 9.14 -2.82
C MET A 231 -9.91 7.67 -3.11
N LEU A 232 -8.89 7.10 -2.46
CA LEU A 232 -8.47 5.71 -2.61
C LEU A 232 -8.50 5.00 -1.26
N ILE A 233 -9.20 3.87 -1.20
CA ILE A 233 -9.22 2.96 -0.06
C ILE A 233 -8.66 1.62 -0.53
N ASN A 234 -7.59 1.15 0.10
CA ASN A 234 -7.12 -0.22 -0.05
C ASN A 234 -7.53 -1.07 1.16
N SER A 235 -7.66 -2.37 0.96
CA SER A 235 -7.83 -3.32 2.06
C SER A 235 -7.18 -4.66 1.73
N TYR A 236 -6.47 -5.18 2.73
CA TYR A 236 -5.86 -6.52 2.70
C TYR A 236 -6.61 -7.50 3.62
N THR A 237 -7.74 -7.06 4.20
CA THR A 237 -8.57 -7.88 5.07
C THR A 237 -9.29 -8.95 4.25
N THR A 238 -9.09 -10.21 4.61
CA THR A 238 -9.73 -11.36 3.96
C THR A 238 -11.23 -11.38 4.19
N GLY A 239 -12.00 -11.76 3.17
CA GLY A 239 -13.45 -11.94 3.27
C GLY A 239 -14.28 -10.68 2.98
N ILE A 240 -13.65 -9.54 2.71
CA ILE A 240 -14.35 -8.32 2.30
C ILE A 240 -14.38 -8.24 0.77
N SER A 241 -15.58 -8.05 0.21
CA SER A 241 -15.75 -7.84 -1.23
C SER A 241 -15.34 -6.42 -1.64
N PRO A 242 -14.71 -6.20 -2.81
CA PRO A 242 -14.48 -4.86 -3.36
C PRO A 242 -15.76 -4.03 -3.50
N THR A 243 -16.93 -4.67 -3.62
CA THR A 243 -18.23 -3.99 -3.66
C THR A 243 -18.54 -3.27 -2.35
N VAL A 244 -18.03 -3.77 -1.21
CA VAL A 244 -18.19 -3.09 0.09
C VAL A 244 -17.53 -1.72 0.05
N LEU A 245 -16.28 -1.63 -0.44
CA LEU A 245 -15.57 -0.35 -0.57
C LEU A 245 -16.28 0.60 -1.54
N ARG A 246 -16.80 0.08 -2.66
CA ARG A 246 -17.62 0.85 -3.60
C ARG A 246 -18.86 1.43 -2.94
N ASN A 247 -19.59 0.63 -2.17
CA ASN A 247 -20.81 1.07 -1.49
C ASN A 247 -20.50 2.17 -0.48
N MET A 248 -19.45 2.01 0.33
CA MET A 248 -19.01 3.04 1.28
C MET A 248 -18.65 4.36 0.56
N LEU A 249 -17.89 4.29 -0.53
CA LEU A 249 -17.55 5.47 -1.34
C LEU A 249 -18.77 6.08 -2.04
N SER A 250 -19.74 5.26 -2.46
CA SER A 250 -21.00 5.74 -3.04
C SER A 250 -21.84 6.51 -2.03
N MET A 251 -21.89 6.05 -0.78
CA MET A 251 -22.63 6.69 0.31
C MET A 251 -21.98 8.00 0.81
N THR A 252 -20.69 8.17 0.54
CA THR A 252 -19.88 9.30 1.01
C THR A 252 -19.48 10.21 -0.16
N MET A 253 -18.36 9.93 -0.81
CA MET A 253 -17.82 10.72 -1.92
C MET A 253 -18.80 10.84 -3.09
N GLY A 254 -19.40 9.73 -3.53
CA GLY A 254 -20.36 9.71 -4.63
C GLY A 254 -21.60 10.55 -4.35
N LYS A 255 -22.14 10.45 -3.14
CA LYS A 255 -23.31 11.23 -2.69
C LYS A 255 -23.01 12.73 -2.62
N ARG A 256 -21.81 13.12 -2.15
CA ARG A 256 -21.46 14.53 -1.93
C ARG A 256 -20.94 15.23 -3.19
N TYR A 257 -20.16 14.54 -4.01
CA TYR A 257 -19.40 15.14 -5.11
C TYR A 257 -19.75 14.57 -6.50
N GLY A 258 -20.60 13.55 -6.59
CA GLY A 258 -20.86 12.86 -7.87
C GLY A 258 -19.64 12.05 -8.30
N GLY A 259 -19.15 12.25 -9.53
CA GLY A 259 -17.93 11.61 -10.03
C GLY A 259 -18.07 10.12 -10.38
N LYS A 260 -16.94 9.47 -10.62
CA LYS A 260 -16.86 8.06 -11.03
C LYS A 260 -16.31 7.19 -9.91
N LEU A 261 -16.96 6.05 -9.72
CA LEU A 261 -16.59 5.04 -8.72
C LEU A 261 -16.09 3.79 -9.42
N THR A 262 -14.96 3.27 -8.96
CA THR A 262 -14.44 1.97 -9.39
C THR A 262 -13.99 1.16 -8.18
N SER A 263 -14.11 -0.16 -8.24
CA SER A 263 -13.56 -1.06 -7.24
C SER A 263 -13.16 -2.37 -7.88
N GLY A 264 -12.32 -3.14 -7.20
CA GLY A 264 -11.90 -4.45 -7.66
C GLY A 264 -10.76 -5.00 -6.83
N GLU A 265 -10.25 -6.14 -7.25
CA GLU A 265 -9.03 -6.72 -6.69
C GLU A 265 -7.80 -6.05 -7.28
N ILE A 266 -6.73 -6.02 -6.50
CA ILE A 266 -5.37 -5.67 -6.92
C ILE A 266 -4.49 -6.92 -6.87
N GLY A 267 -3.57 -7.05 -7.82
CA GLY A 267 -2.76 -8.25 -7.91
C GLY A 267 -1.48 -8.10 -8.70
N LEU A 268 -0.75 -9.19 -8.74
CA LEU A 268 0.56 -9.31 -9.38
C LEU A 268 0.53 -10.43 -10.44
N PRO A 269 1.11 -10.22 -11.63
CA PRO A 269 1.22 -11.28 -12.61
C PRO A 269 2.21 -12.35 -12.12
N ILE A 270 1.92 -13.62 -12.39
CA ILE A 270 2.78 -14.75 -12.06
C ILE A 270 3.46 -15.20 -13.36
N THR A 271 4.78 -15.01 -13.46
CA THR A 271 5.53 -15.26 -14.71
C THR A 271 5.39 -16.70 -15.20
N ALA A 272 5.57 -17.69 -14.32
CA ALA A 272 5.63 -19.09 -14.72
C ALA A 272 4.31 -19.65 -15.25
N SER A 273 3.16 -19.14 -14.77
CA SER A 273 1.84 -19.67 -15.12
C SER A 273 1.01 -18.75 -16.02
N GLY A 274 1.37 -17.47 -16.13
CA GLY A 274 0.55 -16.45 -16.78
C GLY A 274 -0.73 -16.08 -16.00
N MET A 275 -0.93 -16.65 -14.80
CA MET A 275 -2.04 -16.30 -13.91
C MET A 275 -1.75 -15.01 -13.14
N ASN A 276 -2.71 -14.56 -12.32
CA ASN A 276 -2.54 -13.42 -11.43
C ASN A 276 -2.69 -13.86 -9.96
N LEU A 277 -1.78 -13.39 -9.12
CA LEU A 277 -1.87 -13.52 -7.67
C LEU A 277 -2.74 -12.38 -7.11
N PRO A 278 -3.92 -12.65 -6.54
CA PRO A 278 -4.68 -11.64 -5.81
C PRO A 278 -3.93 -11.25 -4.53
N CYS A 279 -3.77 -9.94 -4.29
CA CYS A 279 -3.05 -9.43 -3.13
C CYS A 279 -3.98 -8.68 -2.16
N GLY A 280 -5.02 -8.02 -2.66
CA GLY A 280 -5.98 -7.29 -1.86
C GLY A 280 -7.09 -6.69 -2.71
N ILE A 281 -7.85 -5.76 -2.13
CA ILE A 281 -8.94 -5.05 -2.80
C ILE A 281 -8.72 -3.54 -2.74
N LEU A 282 -9.36 -2.83 -3.67
CA LEU A 282 -9.38 -1.38 -3.69
C LEU A 282 -10.78 -0.83 -4.01
N GLY A 283 -11.03 0.38 -3.55
CA GLY A 283 -12.11 1.26 -3.98
C GLY A 283 -11.54 2.64 -4.31
N ARG A 284 -11.94 3.19 -5.45
CA ARG A 284 -11.54 4.52 -5.91
C ARG A 284 -12.77 5.35 -6.22
N TRP A 285 -12.75 6.58 -5.76
CA TRP A 285 -13.59 7.66 -6.27
C TRP A 285 -12.70 8.65 -7.02
N GLU A 286 -13.13 9.12 -8.18
CA GLU A 286 -12.48 10.18 -8.97
C GLU A 286 -13.53 11.22 -9.40
N ALA A 287 -13.13 12.49 -9.40
CA ALA A 287 -13.98 13.61 -9.83
C ALA A 287 -14.36 13.53 -11.31
#